data_AF-A0A7R9FE47-F1
#
_entry.id   AF-A0A7R9FE47-F1
#
_cell.length_a   1.000
_cell.length_b   1.000
_cell.length_c   1.000
_cell.angle_alpha   90.00
_cell.angle_beta   90.00
_cell.angle_gamma   90.00
#
_symmetry.space_group_name_H-M   'P 1'
#
loop_
_entity.id
_entity.type
_entity.pdbx_description
1 polymer ?
#
loop_
_entity_poly.entity_id
_entity_poly.type
_entity_poly.pdbx_seq_one_letter_code
_entity_poly.pdbx_strand_id
1 'polypeptide(L)'
;MLVVGRVCCDANGHLNVNSVLLEGTRVMSGGMSVYMDLHQLPQYALFPGQVIAAEVLNPTGQRLMAKKLYTDVSLPSPERLPHISSQDGPLHVLVAAGPYTQTDTLTYEPLEDLLQHVKVNKPHVLILIGPFVDSTHPHIVDGSFAETFESFFEKIIDGIMNTLKDVKCQVVIVPSWRDAHHHMIYPTPAFQLTKHYPNVLCAPDPCVVDIQGLIVGITSVDVLLNIGKEEISLSTKGDRLGRLASHVLAQQYFYPLYPPEESLNVDLELLEKHTHLGVTPHVLILPSDLRSFIKDINGCVVVNPERSAKGVVGGSFARLVVNPPTSSDGNCAKIISGEVIKI
;
A
#
# COMPACT_ATOMS: atom_id res chain seq x y z
N MET A 1 -14.54 -15.02 28.67
CA MET A 1 -14.44 -15.94 27.52
C MET A 1 -13.53 -15.30 26.49
N LEU A 2 -12.69 -16.08 25.81
CA LEU A 2 -11.91 -15.59 24.67
C LEU A 2 -12.66 -15.95 23.38
N VAL A 3 -12.85 -14.98 22.50
CA VAL A 3 -13.49 -15.17 21.18
C VAL A 3 -12.57 -14.65 20.08
N VAL A 4 -12.72 -15.22 18.89
CA VAL A 4 -12.03 -14.78 17.66
C VAL A 4 -13.07 -14.59 16.58
N GLY A 5 -12.93 -13.54 15.80
CA GLY A 5 -13.83 -13.27 14.69
C GLY A 5 -13.42 -12.06 13.87
N ARG A 6 -14.23 -11.77 12.88
CA ARG A 6 -14.06 -10.64 11.97
C ARG A 6 -15.02 -9.52 12.32
N VAL A 7 -14.54 -8.29 12.35
CA VAL A 7 -15.36 -7.10 12.56
C VAL A 7 -16.25 -6.88 11.34
N CYS A 8 -17.55 -6.69 11.58
CA CYS A 8 -18.56 -6.39 10.57
C CYS A 8 -19.39 -5.17 10.99
N CYS A 9 -20.06 -4.55 10.02
CA CYS A 9 -21.09 -3.52 10.26
C CYS A 9 -22.49 -4.15 10.12
N ASP A 10 -23.43 -3.74 10.96
CA ASP A 10 -24.83 -4.20 10.90
C ASP A 10 -25.70 -3.46 9.86
N ALA A 11 -25.11 -2.48 9.16
CA ALA A 11 -25.78 -1.64 8.17
C ALA A 11 -24.92 -1.49 6.91
N ASN A 12 -25.57 -1.06 5.81
CA ASN A 12 -24.90 -0.68 4.56
C ASN A 12 -24.18 0.69 4.64
N GLY A 13 -24.04 1.25 5.84
CA GLY A 13 -23.36 2.53 6.07
C GLY A 13 -22.08 2.35 6.86
N HIS A 14 -21.40 3.46 7.15
CA HIS A 14 -20.13 3.44 7.88
C HIS A 14 -20.24 2.81 9.27
N LEU A 15 -19.17 2.10 9.64
CA LEU A 15 -19.02 1.52 10.97
C LEU A 15 -19.11 2.62 12.05
N ASN A 16 -19.85 2.34 13.10
CA ASN A 16 -19.93 3.18 14.29
C ASN A 16 -19.94 2.29 15.54
N VAL A 17 -19.78 2.90 16.72
CA VAL A 17 -19.63 2.16 17.99
C VAL A 17 -20.82 1.25 18.30
N ASN A 18 -22.02 1.58 17.82
CA ASN A 18 -23.23 0.82 18.07
C ASN A 18 -23.51 -0.25 17.00
N SER A 19 -22.86 -0.18 15.84
CA SER A 19 -23.06 -1.12 14.72
C SER A 19 -22.02 -2.24 14.64
N VAL A 20 -21.10 -2.33 15.61
CA VAL A 20 -20.02 -3.32 15.59
C VAL A 20 -20.56 -4.72 15.85
N LEU A 21 -20.39 -5.59 14.85
CA LEU A 21 -20.63 -7.02 14.94
C LEU A 21 -19.30 -7.77 14.94
N LEU A 22 -19.26 -8.92 15.63
CA LEU A 22 -18.20 -9.91 15.49
C LEU A 22 -18.76 -11.15 14.81
N GLU A 23 -18.31 -11.42 13.59
CA GLU A 23 -18.63 -12.64 12.86
C GLU A 23 -17.63 -13.74 13.22
N GLY A 24 -18.13 -14.86 13.74
CA GLY A 24 -17.31 -16.03 14.04
C GLY A 24 -17.02 -16.88 12.82
N THR A 25 -16.04 -17.79 12.93
CA THR A 25 -15.73 -18.71 11.83
C THR A 25 -16.86 -19.69 11.57
N ARG A 26 -16.92 -20.26 10.35
CA ARG A 26 -17.87 -21.32 10.01
C ARG A 26 -17.71 -22.56 10.90
N VAL A 27 -16.48 -22.91 11.25
CA VAL A 27 -16.16 -24.11 12.05
C VAL A 27 -16.56 -23.94 13.51
N MET A 28 -16.27 -22.79 14.12
CA MET A 28 -16.50 -22.61 15.57
C MET A 28 -17.89 -22.07 15.90
N SER A 29 -18.46 -21.26 15.01
CA SER A 29 -19.67 -20.48 15.29
C SER A 29 -20.74 -20.58 14.20
N GLY A 30 -20.55 -21.45 13.18
CA GLY A 30 -21.48 -21.55 12.06
C GLY A 30 -21.57 -20.29 11.19
N GLY A 31 -20.61 -19.36 11.30
CA GLY A 31 -20.68 -18.05 10.63
C GLY A 31 -21.64 -17.06 11.28
N MET A 32 -22.04 -17.30 12.53
CA MET A 32 -22.93 -16.39 13.26
C MET A 32 -22.23 -15.09 13.66
N SER A 33 -22.99 -13.99 13.61
CA SER A 33 -22.56 -12.66 14.03
C SER A 33 -23.26 -12.24 15.31
N VAL A 34 -22.51 -11.61 16.22
CA VAL A 34 -23.03 -11.11 17.51
C VAL A 34 -22.56 -9.68 17.74
N TYR A 35 -23.44 -8.83 18.26
CA TYR A 35 -23.09 -7.45 18.62
C TYR A 35 -21.97 -7.38 19.65
N MET A 36 -21.02 -6.48 19.41
CA MET A 36 -19.96 -6.15 20.35
C MET A 36 -20.30 -4.85 21.10
N ASP A 37 -20.22 -4.89 22.42
CA ASP A 37 -20.28 -3.72 23.28
C ASP A 37 -18.85 -3.28 23.65
N LEU A 38 -18.46 -2.10 23.18
CA LEU A 38 -17.13 -1.52 23.36
C LEU A 38 -17.03 -0.52 24.53
N HIS A 39 -18.13 -0.22 25.24
CA HIS A 39 -18.17 0.89 26.21
C HIS A 39 -17.19 0.75 27.37
N GLN A 40 -16.77 -0.47 27.69
CA GLN A 40 -15.85 -0.77 28.78
C GLN A 40 -14.38 -0.76 28.36
N LEU A 41 -14.11 -0.58 27.06
CA LEU A 41 -12.76 -0.50 26.54
C LEU A 41 -12.21 0.92 26.69
N PRO A 42 -11.01 1.11 27.26
CA PRO A 42 -10.41 2.42 27.40
C PRO A 42 -9.93 3.00 26.05
N GLN A 43 -9.58 2.13 25.10
CA GLN A 43 -9.09 2.47 23.77
C GLN A 43 -9.39 1.35 22.77
N TYR A 44 -9.60 1.72 21.51
CA TYR A 44 -9.68 0.78 20.39
C TYR A 44 -9.50 1.53 19.06
N ALA A 45 -9.15 0.77 18.03
CA ALA A 45 -9.24 1.16 16.62
C ALA A 45 -9.69 -0.06 15.83
N LEU A 46 -10.84 0.06 15.17
CA LEU A 46 -11.52 -1.03 14.49
C LEU A 46 -11.98 -0.61 13.10
N PHE A 47 -11.93 -1.53 12.14
CA PHE A 47 -12.49 -1.33 10.80
C PHE A 47 -13.14 -2.64 10.30
N PRO A 48 -14.09 -2.57 9.34
CA PRO A 48 -14.71 -3.75 8.76
C PRO A 48 -13.70 -4.70 8.09
N GLY A 49 -13.83 -6.00 8.35
CA GLY A 49 -12.89 -7.01 7.83
C GLY A 49 -11.73 -7.32 8.78
N GLN A 50 -11.50 -6.49 9.80
CA GLN A 50 -10.43 -6.74 10.77
C GLN A 50 -10.68 -8.02 11.57
N VAL A 51 -9.74 -8.95 11.50
CA VAL A 51 -9.70 -10.15 12.34
C VAL A 51 -9.12 -9.79 13.70
N ILE A 52 -9.87 -10.09 14.76
CA ILE A 52 -9.50 -9.77 16.15
C ILE A 52 -9.73 -10.97 17.07
N ALA A 53 -9.00 -11.00 18.17
CA ALA A 53 -9.38 -11.77 19.35
C ALA A 53 -9.82 -10.84 20.48
N ALA A 54 -10.81 -11.25 21.27
CA ALA A 54 -11.36 -10.43 22.34
C ALA A 54 -11.67 -11.24 23.59
N GLU A 55 -11.33 -10.68 24.76
CA GLU A 55 -11.89 -11.15 26.03
C GLU A 55 -13.25 -10.51 26.23
N VAL A 56 -14.27 -11.35 26.42
CA VAL A 56 -15.67 -10.91 26.47
C VAL A 56 -16.43 -11.57 27.63
N LEU A 57 -17.47 -10.87 28.10
CA LEU A 57 -18.59 -11.45 28.84
C LEU A 57 -19.79 -11.56 27.90
N ASN A 58 -20.50 -12.69 27.94
CA ASN A 58 -21.71 -12.91 27.15
C ASN A 58 -22.78 -13.63 27.99
N PRO A 59 -23.38 -12.97 29.00
CA PRO A 59 -24.31 -13.63 29.92
C PRO A 59 -25.63 -14.06 29.23
N THR A 60 -26.05 -13.36 28.18
CA THR A 60 -27.33 -13.60 27.49
C THR A 60 -27.21 -14.36 26.17
N GLY A 61 -25.99 -14.56 25.67
CA GLY A 61 -25.74 -15.11 24.33
C GLY A 61 -25.85 -14.07 23.20
N GLN A 62 -26.50 -12.93 23.43
CA GLN A 62 -26.90 -11.98 22.38
C GLN A 62 -25.95 -10.80 22.19
N ARG A 63 -25.04 -10.55 23.15
CA ARG A 63 -24.14 -9.39 23.12
C ARG A 63 -22.82 -9.69 23.81
N LEU A 64 -21.72 -9.46 23.09
CA LEU A 64 -20.36 -9.63 23.57
C LEU A 64 -19.88 -8.33 24.23
N MET A 65 -19.83 -8.31 25.56
CA MET A 65 -19.27 -7.19 26.32
C MET A 65 -17.75 -7.28 26.31
N ALA A 66 -17.10 -6.47 25.48
CA ALA A 66 -15.65 -6.49 25.32
C ALA A 66 -14.95 -5.92 26.56
N LYS A 67 -13.98 -6.67 27.06
CA LYS A 67 -13.10 -6.31 28.18
C LYS A 67 -11.69 -5.99 27.71
N LYS A 68 -11.23 -6.67 26.67
CA LYS A 68 -9.91 -6.48 26.07
C LYS A 68 -9.92 -6.93 24.61
N LEU A 69 -9.19 -6.21 23.77
CA LEU A 69 -8.99 -6.54 22.35
C LEU A 69 -7.53 -6.89 22.09
N TYR A 70 -7.33 -7.85 21.20
CA TYR A 70 -6.05 -8.27 20.65
C TYR A 70 -6.14 -8.15 19.13
N THR A 71 -5.41 -7.17 18.59
CA THR A 71 -5.54 -6.77 17.18
C THR A 71 -4.23 -6.85 16.41
N ASP A 72 -3.09 -6.95 17.12
CA ASP A 72 -1.77 -7.00 16.50
C ASP A 72 -1.29 -8.45 16.41
N VAL A 73 -1.26 -8.97 15.19
CA VAL A 73 -0.62 -10.24 14.85
C VAL A 73 0.46 -10.04 13.79
N SER A 74 1.10 -8.87 13.76
CA SER A 74 2.17 -8.59 12.79
C SER A 74 3.23 -9.70 12.78
N LEU A 75 3.66 -10.10 11.60
CA LEU A 75 4.68 -11.13 11.42
C LEU A 75 6.06 -10.62 11.87
N PRO A 76 7.02 -11.50 12.21
CA PRO A 76 8.38 -11.07 12.47
C PRO A 76 8.99 -10.39 11.22
N SER A 77 9.89 -9.44 11.45
CA SER A 77 10.74 -8.88 10.39
C SER A 77 11.74 -9.94 9.88
N PRO A 78 12.26 -9.81 8.65
CA PRO A 78 13.31 -10.68 8.15
C PRO A 78 14.53 -10.71 9.08
N GLU A 79 15.08 -11.89 9.32
CA GLU A 79 16.23 -12.07 10.23
C GLU A 79 17.52 -11.45 9.68
N ARG A 80 17.63 -11.33 8.36
CA ARG A 80 18.84 -10.85 7.69
C ARG A 80 18.67 -9.40 7.27
N LEU A 81 19.65 -8.58 7.65
CA LEU A 81 19.76 -7.22 7.17
C LEU A 81 20.12 -7.20 5.67
N PRO A 82 19.80 -6.10 4.96
CA PRO A 82 20.20 -5.91 3.57
C PRO A 82 21.71 -6.06 3.35
N HIS A 83 22.09 -6.70 2.25
CA HIS A 83 23.46 -6.91 1.80
C HIS A 83 24.02 -5.66 1.09
N ILE A 84 24.15 -4.56 1.83
CA ILE A 84 24.71 -3.30 1.33
C ILE A 84 26.17 -3.19 1.76
N SER A 85 27.08 -3.19 0.80
CA SER A 85 28.52 -3.10 1.06
C SER A 85 28.91 -1.69 1.51
N SER A 86 29.73 -1.59 2.56
CA SER A 86 30.31 -0.30 2.97
C SER A 86 31.21 0.33 1.90
N GLN A 87 31.71 -0.45 0.94
CA GLN A 87 32.54 0.06 -0.17
C GLN A 87 31.70 0.68 -1.29
N ASP A 88 30.49 0.17 -1.52
CA ASP A 88 29.59 0.65 -2.57
C ASP A 88 28.79 1.90 -2.14
N GLY A 89 28.80 2.20 -0.83
CA GLY A 89 28.06 3.30 -0.26
C GLY A 89 26.58 2.96 -0.02
N PRO A 90 25.75 3.95 0.35
CA PRO A 90 24.34 3.71 0.62
C PRO A 90 23.55 3.37 -0.65
N LEU A 91 22.56 2.49 -0.49
CA LEU A 91 21.57 2.21 -1.52
C LEU A 91 20.58 3.37 -1.61
N HIS A 92 20.26 3.80 -2.84
CA HIS A 92 19.37 4.92 -3.11
C HIS A 92 18.17 4.44 -3.91
N VAL A 93 16.98 4.59 -3.35
CA VAL A 93 15.72 4.17 -3.95
C VAL A 93 14.81 5.37 -4.10
N LEU A 94 14.29 5.59 -5.30
CA LEU A 94 13.24 6.57 -5.58
C LEU A 94 11.92 5.84 -5.79
N VAL A 95 10.83 6.39 -5.24
CA VAL A 95 9.49 5.81 -5.29
C VAL A 95 8.50 6.87 -5.74
N ALA A 96 7.80 6.62 -6.83
CA ALA A 96 6.72 7.47 -7.31
C ALA A 96 5.47 6.63 -7.60
N ALA A 97 4.31 7.24 -7.45
CA ALA A 97 3.03 6.64 -7.76
C ALA A 97 2.21 7.57 -8.65
N GLY A 98 1.53 6.99 -9.63
CA GLY A 98 0.65 7.74 -10.52
C GLY A 98 -0.58 8.28 -9.79
N PRO A 99 -1.35 9.18 -10.42
CA PRO A 99 -1.22 9.60 -11.82
C PRO A 99 0.05 10.41 -12.11
N TYR A 100 0.53 10.33 -13.35
CA TYR A 100 1.78 10.97 -13.82
C TYR A 100 1.53 12.18 -14.72
N THR A 101 0.27 12.60 -14.85
CA THR A 101 -0.16 13.79 -15.60
C THR A 101 -1.26 14.49 -14.81
N GLN A 102 -1.37 15.81 -14.97
CA GLN A 102 -2.44 16.60 -14.37
C GLN A 102 -3.77 16.31 -15.06
N THR A 103 -4.90 16.56 -14.38
CA THR A 103 -6.25 16.19 -14.87
C THR A 103 -6.73 16.97 -16.10
N ASP A 104 -6.10 18.10 -16.41
CA ASP A 104 -6.43 19.02 -17.50
C ASP A 104 -5.50 18.87 -18.72
N THR A 105 -4.53 17.96 -18.68
CA THR A 105 -3.55 17.76 -19.75
C THR A 105 -3.09 16.30 -19.85
N LEU A 106 -2.50 15.95 -20.98
CA LEU A 106 -1.84 14.66 -21.22
C LEU A 106 -0.36 14.87 -21.60
N THR A 107 0.26 15.94 -21.11
CA THR A 107 1.67 16.28 -21.36
C THR A 107 2.64 15.48 -20.49
N TYR A 108 2.18 14.89 -19.37
CA TYR A 108 3.03 14.12 -18.45
C TYR A 108 4.21 14.92 -17.88
N GLU A 109 4.07 16.25 -17.75
CA GLU A 109 5.10 17.12 -17.15
C GLU A 109 5.59 16.61 -15.77
N PRO A 110 4.73 16.12 -14.85
CA PRO A 110 5.20 15.58 -13.58
C PRO A 110 6.13 14.36 -13.73
N LEU A 111 5.88 13.51 -14.75
CA LEU A 111 6.79 12.42 -15.07
C LEU A 111 8.12 12.93 -15.60
N GLU A 112 8.10 13.93 -16.49
CA GLU A 112 9.31 14.53 -17.04
C GLU A 112 10.20 15.11 -15.92
N ASP A 113 9.60 15.87 -15.00
CA ASP A 113 10.29 16.46 -13.85
C ASP A 113 10.90 15.40 -12.93
N LEU A 114 10.14 14.33 -12.63
CA LEU A 114 10.66 13.16 -11.91
C LEU A 114 11.87 12.54 -12.62
N LEU A 115 11.79 12.34 -13.94
CA LEU A 115 12.88 11.73 -14.71
C LEU A 115 14.12 12.65 -14.77
N GLN A 116 13.95 13.97 -14.81
CA GLN A 116 15.09 14.90 -14.67
C GLN A 116 15.75 14.74 -13.30
N HIS A 117 14.96 14.63 -12.22
CA HIS A 117 15.51 14.37 -10.90
C HIS A 117 16.30 13.06 -10.85
N VAL A 118 15.80 11.99 -11.48
CA VAL A 118 16.49 10.69 -11.59
C VAL A 118 17.81 10.83 -12.37
N LYS A 119 17.85 11.61 -13.46
CA LYS A 119 19.08 11.83 -14.24
C LYS A 119 20.16 12.56 -13.44
N VAL A 120 19.76 13.53 -12.62
CA VAL A 120 20.68 14.31 -11.80
C VAL A 120 21.19 13.48 -10.62
N ASN A 121 20.29 12.81 -9.90
CA ASN A 121 20.61 12.14 -8.64
C ASN A 121 21.05 10.67 -8.82
N LYS A 122 20.81 10.07 -9.99
CA LYS A 122 21.22 8.72 -10.39
C LYS A 122 20.98 7.68 -9.29
N PRO A 123 19.71 7.49 -8.84
CA PRO A 123 19.39 6.45 -7.87
C PRO A 123 19.78 5.07 -8.39
N HIS A 124 19.94 4.12 -7.47
CA HIS A 124 20.17 2.72 -7.83
C HIS A 124 18.89 2.05 -8.32
N VAL A 125 17.75 2.39 -7.70
CA VAL A 125 16.43 1.83 -8.04
C VAL A 125 15.40 2.95 -8.15
N LEU A 126 14.55 2.88 -9.17
CA LEU A 126 13.34 3.68 -9.33
C LEU A 126 12.12 2.76 -9.33
N ILE A 127 11.22 2.93 -8.38
CA ILE A 127 9.95 2.20 -8.29
C ILE A 127 8.84 3.13 -8.80
N LEU A 128 8.19 2.74 -9.89
CA LEU A 128 7.07 3.43 -10.49
C LEU A 128 5.79 2.60 -10.31
N ILE A 129 4.84 3.14 -9.58
CA ILE A 129 3.55 2.51 -9.29
C ILE A 129 2.48 3.20 -10.14
N GLY A 130 1.57 2.45 -10.73
CA GLY A 130 0.48 2.99 -11.52
C GLY A 130 -0.48 3.91 -10.73
N PRO A 131 -1.47 4.50 -11.40
CA PRO A 131 -1.75 4.34 -12.83
C PRO A 131 -0.82 5.16 -13.72
N PHE A 132 -0.37 4.56 -14.82
CA PHE A 132 0.34 5.23 -15.91
C PHE A 132 -0.65 5.85 -16.88
N VAL A 133 -1.66 5.09 -17.31
CA VAL A 133 -2.79 5.60 -18.10
C VAL A 133 -4.03 5.49 -17.23
N ASP A 134 -4.38 6.57 -16.53
CA ASP A 134 -5.44 6.54 -15.53
C ASP A 134 -6.84 6.47 -16.17
N SER A 135 -7.55 5.38 -15.91
CA SER A 135 -8.91 5.10 -16.40
C SER A 135 -9.94 6.10 -15.91
N THR A 136 -9.62 6.90 -14.89
CA THR A 136 -10.49 7.97 -14.36
C THR A 136 -10.13 9.35 -14.88
N HIS A 137 -9.08 9.48 -15.71
CA HIS A 137 -8.65 10.76 -16.26
C HIS A 137 -9.70 11.34 -17.22
N PRO A 138 -10.05 12.64 -17.16
CA PRO A 138 -11.11 13.21 -18.00
C PRO A 138 -10.96 12.94 -19.50
N HIS A 139 -9.75 13.11 -20.06
CA HIS A 139 -9.44 12.82 -21.47
C HIS A 139 -9.34 11.34 -21.85
N ILE A 140 -9.34 10.45 -20.86
CA ILE A 140 -9.42 9.00 -21.09
C ILE A 140 -10.90 8.57 -21.09
N VAL A 141 -11.68 9.12 -20.15
CA VAL A 141 -13.12 8.84 -20.01
C VAL A 141 -13.94 9.43 -21.17
N ASP A 142 -13.56 10.59 -21.70
CA ASP A 142 -14.30 11.23 -22.81
C ASP A 142 -14.19 10.47 -24.15
N GLY A 143 -13.28 9.49 -24.24
CA GLY A 143 -13.07 8.66 -25.42
C GLY A 143 -12.53 9.43 -26.63
N SER A 144 -11.99 10.63 -26.43
CA SER A 144 -11.41 11.47 -27.51
C SER A 144 -10.00 11.03 -27.94
N PHE A 145 -9.48 9.97 -27.33
CA PHE A 145 -8.14 9.45 -27.57
C PHE A 145 -8.00 8.82 -28.97
N ALA A 146 -7.07 9.34 -29.77
CA ALA A 146 -6.88 8.91 -31.16
C ALA A 146 -6.04 7.62 -31.32
N GLU A 147 -5.54 7.06 -30.23
CA GLU A 147 -4.77 5.80 -30.20
C GLU A 147 -5.28 4.86 -29.10
N THR A 148 -4.83 3.60 -29.11
CA THR A 148 -5.18 2.65 -28.05
C THR A 148 -4.45 3.00 -26.75
N PHE A 149 -5.08 2.73 -25.61
CA PHE A 149 -4.44 2.93 -24.30
C PHE A 149 -3.17 2.10 -24.14
N GLU A 150 -3.11 0.91 -24.75
CA GLU A 150 -1.92 0.06 -24.78
C GLU A 150 -0.76 0.72 -25.56
N SER A 151 -1.02 1.25 -26.76
CA SER A 151 -0.02 2.00 -27.54
C SER A 151 0.48 3.22 -26.76
N PHE A 152 -0.42 3.93 -26.10
CA PHE A 152 -0.05 5.10 -25.31
C PHE A 152 0.79 4.75 -24.08
N PHE A 153 0.43 3.70 -23.37
CA PHE A 153 1.23 3.16 -22.27
C PHE A 153 2.64 2.77 -22.73
N GLU A 154 2.77 2.03 -23.83
CA GLU A 154 4.07 1.63 -24.37
C GLU A 154 4.94 2.84 -24.74
N LYS A 155 4.33 3.93 -25.27
CA LYS A 155 5.04 5.19 -25.50
C LYS A 155 5.54 5.85 -24.22
N ILE A 156 4.77 5.79 -23.13
CA ILE A 156 5.18 6.30 -21.81
C ILE A 156 6.39 5.50 -21.31
N ILE A 157 6.33 4.17 -21.36
CA ILE A 157 7.44 3.30 -20.94
C ILE A 157 8.67 3.54 -21.83
N ASP A 158 8.51 3.59 -23.15
CA ASP A 158 9.58 3.94 -24.08
C ASP A 158 10.21 5.29 -23.73
N GLY A 159 9.40 6.31 -23.41
CA GLY A 159 9.85 7.64 -23.01
C GLY A 159 10.69 7.62 -21.73
N ILE A 160 10.22 6.90 -20.70
CA ILE A 160 10.96 6.67 -19.45
C ILE A 160 12.31 6.02 -19.75
N MET A 161 12.30 4.90 -20.47
CA MET A 161 13.52 4.12 -20.69
C MET A 161 14.52 4.83 -21.61
N ASN A 162 14.05 5.56 -22.62
CA ASN A 162 14.91 6.38 -23.46
C ASN A 162 15.57 7.53 -22.67
N THR A 163 14.84 8.12 -21.73
CA THR A 163 15.36 9.19 -20.86
C THR A 163 16.42 8.69 -19.89
N LEU A 164 16.28 7.43 -19.43
CA LEU A 164 17.17 6.80 -18.46
C LEU A 164 18.27 5.92 -19.07
N LYS A 165 18.40 5.86 -20.41
CA LYS A 165 19.34 4.96 -21.11
C LYS A 165 20.80 5.06 -20.66
N ASP A 166 21.24 6.25 -20.24
CA ASP A 166 22.62 6.53 -19.79
C ASP A 166 22.75 6.58 -18.25
N VAL A 167 21.68 6.23 -17.53
CA VAL A 167 21.62 6.20 -16.07
C VAL A 167 21.65 4.75 -15.61
N LYS A 168 22.61 4.40 -14.76
CA LYS A 168 22.69 3.07 -14.13
C LYS A 168 21.63 2.95 -13.03
N CYS A 169 20.37 2.79 -13.42
CA CYS A 169 19.21 2.67 -12.54
C CYS A 169 18.38 1.44 -12.93
N GLN A 170 18.00 0.62 -11.96
CA GLN A 170 17.00 -0.43 -12.13
C GLN A 170 15.59 0.16 -11.95
N VAL A 171 14.66 -0.17 -12.83
CA VAL A 171 13.29 0.35 -12.78
C VAL A 171 12.36 -0.79 -12.42
N VAL A 172 11.61 -0.65 -11.33
CA VAL A 172 10.51 -1.56 -10.96
C VAL A 172 9.21 -0.89 -11.35
N ILE A 173 8.38 -1.57 -12.14
CA ILE A 173 7.08 -1.08 -12.59
C ILE A 173 6.00 -1.95 -11.97
N VAL A 174 5.07 -1.32 -11.27
CA VAL A 174 3.93 -1.97 -10.60
C VAL A 174 2.63 -1.42 -11.18
N PRO A 175 1.71 -2.28 -11.67
CA PRO A 175 0.45 -1.84 -12.26
C PRO A 175 -0.50 -1.27 -11.20
N SER A 176 -1.54 -0.59 -11.66
CA SER A 176 -2.72 -0.30 -10.87
C SER A 176 -3.97 -0.84 -11.54
N TRP A 177 -4.99 -1.18 -10.74
CA TRP A 177 -6.34 -1.48 -11.25
C TRP A 177 -6.96 -0.31 -12.02
N ARG A 178 -6.39 0.90 -11.88
CA ARG A 178 -6.73 2.11 -12.63
C ARG A 178 -5.98 2.26 -13.96
N ASP A 179 -5.08 1.35 -14.32
CA ASP A 179 -4.43 1.39 -15.64
C ASP A 179 -5.43 0.98 -16.74
N ALA A 180 -5.85 1.93 -17.57
CA ALA A 180 -6.92 1.78 -18.55
C ALA A 180 -6.66 0.69 -19.62
N HIS A 181 -5.39 0.35 -19.84
CA HIS A 181 -4.96 -0.66 -20.80
C HIS A 181 -4.80 -2.06 -20.19
N HIS A 182 -4.98 -2.21 -18.87
CA HIS A 182 -4.62 -3.43 -18.13
C HIS A 182 -5.81 -4.00 -17.34
N HIS A 183 -5.58 -5.09 -16.62
CA HIS A 183 -6.59 -5.74 -15.79
C HIS A 183 -7.14 -4.79 -14.71
N MET A 184 -8.47 -4.70 -14.62
CA MET A 184 -9.18 -3.81 -13.68
C MET A 184 -9.61 -4.51 -12.37
N ILE A 185 -9.08 -5.69 -12.08
CA ILE A 185 -9.44 -6.52 -10.93
C ILE A 185 -8.19 -6.72 -10.08
N TYR A 186 -8.27 -6.39 -8.80
CA TYR A 186 -7.22 -6.62 -7.82
C TYR A 186 -7.33 -8.03 -7.21
N PRO A 187 -6.23 -8.77 -7.00
CA PRO A 187 -4.84 -8.48 -7.38
C PRO A 187 -4.60 -8.47 -8.90
N THR A 188 -3.72 -7.60 -9.35
CA THR A 188 -3.42 -7.31 -10.76
C THR A 188 -2.11 -7.97 -11.20
N PRO A 189 -2.07 -8.71 -12.32
CA PRO A 189 -0.83 -9.34 -12.80
C PRO A 189 0.17 -8.30 -13.30
N ALA A 190 1.45 -8.67 -13.37
CA ALA A 190 2.50 -7.80 -13.93
C ALA A 190 2.20 -7.40 -15.39
N PHE A 191 2.66 -6.22 -15.80
CA PHE A 191 2.62 -5.81 -17.20
C PHE A 191 3.42 -6.74 -18.09
N GLN A 192 2.97 -6.90 -19.33
CA GLN A 192 3.70 -7.59 -20.39
C GLN A 192 4.13 -6.56 -21.42
N LEU A 193 5.38 -6.10 -21.32
CA LEU A 193 5.93 -5.13 -22.26
C LEU A 193 6.27 -5.80 -23.59
N THR A 194 5.92 -5.14 -24.70
CA THR A 194 6.28 -5.59 -26.05
C THR A 194 7.79 -5.52 -26.30
N LYS A 195 8.46 -4.50 -25.74
CA LYS A 195 9.91 -4.34 -25.80
C LYS A 195 10.59 -4.85 -24.55
N HIS A 196 11.74 -5.49 -24.74
CA HIS A 196 12.56 -5.96 -23.63
C HIS A 196 13.55 -4.88 -23.17
N TYR A 197 13.49 -4.54 -21.88
CA TYR A 197 14.40 -3.62 -21.22
C TYR A 197 15.20 -4.38 -20.14
N PRO A 198 16.53 -4.48 -20.24
CA PRO A 198 17.33 -5.32 -19.35
C PRO A 198 17.39 -4.81 -17.90
N ASN A 199 17.07 -3.55 -17.66
CA ASN A 199 17.05 -2.91 -16.35
C ASN A 199 15.62 -2.63 -15.84
N VAL A 200 14.61 -3.31 -16.40
CA VAL A 200 13.20 -3.18 -15.98
C VAL A 200 12.71 -4.49 -15.38
N LEU A 201 12.07 -4.39 -14.23
CA LEU A 201 11.30 -5.45 -13.60
C LEU A 201 9.82 -5.05 -13.56
N CYS A 202 8.97 -5.73 -14.32
CA CYS A 202 7.52 -5.63 -14.16
C CYS A 202 7.07 -6.59 -13.05
N ALA A 203 6.53 -6.05 -11.97
CA ALA A 203 6.01 -6.81 -10.84
C ALA A 203 4.46 -6.69 -10.78
N PRO A 204 3.75 -7.66 -10.18
CA PRO A 204 2.29 -7.58 -10.00
C PRO A 204 1.91 -6.54 -8.92
N ASP A 205 0.62 -6.25 -8.78
CA ASP A 205 0.06 -5.50 -7.66
C ASP A 205 -0.90 -6.37 -6.83
N PRO A 206 -0.63 -6.59 -5.53
CA PRO A 206 0.55 -6.12 -4.81
C PRO A 206 1.76 -7.01 -5.13
N CYS A 207 2.94 -6.60 -4.67
CA CYS A 207 4.14 -7.43 -4.73
C CYS A 207 5.07 -7.21 -3.55
N VAL A 208 5.97 -8.16 -3.37
CA VAL A 208 7.15 -8.03 -2.51
C VAL A 208 8.38 -8.21 -3.39
N VAL A 209 9.28 -7.23 -3.37
CA VAL A 209 10.54 -7.27 -4.13
C VAL A 209 11.73 -7.29 -3.17
N ASP A 210 12.78 -8.01 -3.57
CA ASP A 210 14.06 -8.09 -2.85
C ASP A 210 15.10 -7.22 -3.56
N ILE A 211 15.52 -6.14 -2.91
CA ILE A 211 16.56 -5.23 -3.40
C ILE A 211 17.81 -5.41 -2.53
N GLN A 212 18.69 -6.32 -2.92
CA GLN A 212 19.94 -6.62 -2.18
C GLN A 212 19.67 -6.99 -0.70
N GLY A 213 18.67 -7.82 -0.42
CA GLY A 213 18.22 -8.20 0.92
C GLY A 213 17.27 -7.19 1.56
N LEU A 214 17.00 -6.03 0.94
CA LEU A 214 15.95 -5.12 1.37
C LEU A 214 14.60 -5.62 0.84
N ILE A 215 13.80 -6.22 1.73
CA ILE A 215 12.43 -6.66 1.44
C ILE A 215 11.50 -5.45 1.41
N VAL A 216 10.94 -5.16 0.24
CA VAL A 216 10.02 -4.03 0.00
C VAL A 216 8.66 -4.56 -0.42
N GLY A 217 7.63 -4.33 0.38
CA GLY A 217 6.23 -4.57 0.03
C GLY A 217 5.63 -3.37 -0.68
N ILE A 218 4.86 -3.61 -1.74
CA ILE A 218 4.32 -2.56 -2.62
C ILE A 218 2.88 -2.90 -2.98
N THR A 219 2.00 -1.91 -2.90
CA THR A 219 0.69 -1.96 -3.55
C THR A 219 0.33 -0.64 -4.20
N SER A 220 -0.48 -0.65 -5.25
CA SER A 220 -1.03 0.56 -5.88
C SER A 220 -2.35 1.02 -5.24
N VAL A 221 -3.04 0.11 -4.53
CA VAL A 221 -4.36 0.37 -3.94
C VAL A 221 -4.22 1.32 -2.76
N ASP A 222 -5.12 2.31 -2.68
CA ASP A 222 -5.16 3.28 -1.58
C ASP A 222 -5.80 2.67 -0.31
N VAL A 223 -5.17 1.62 0.22
CA VAL A 223 -5.65 0.88 1.39
C VAL A 223 -5.75 1.78 2.62
N LEU A 224 -4.88 2.79 2.73
CA LEU A 224 -4.89 3.74 3.83
C LEU A 224 -6.14 4.62 3.81
N LEU A 225 -6.49 5.18 2.65
CA LEU A 225 -7.71 5.97 2.53
C LEU A 225 -8.95 5.10 2.73
N ASN A 226 -8.97 3.91 2.13
CA ASN A 226 -10.12 2.99 2.21
C ASN A 226 -10.39 2.56 3.66
N ILE A 227 -9.39 2.07 4.39
CA ILE A 227 -9.53 1.78 5.83
C ILE A 227 -9.89 3.06 6.58
N GLY A 228 -9.28 4.18 6.23
CA GLY A 228 -9.52 5.46 6.88
C GLY A 228 -10.95 5.99 6.79
N LYS A 229 -11.72 5.62 5.76
CA LYS A 229 -13.15 5.97 5.62
C LYS A 229 -14.03 5.16 6.57
N GLU A 230 -13.62 3.94 6.91
CA GLU A 230 -14.42 2.97 7.67
C GLU A 230 -13.94 2.76 9.12
N GLU A 231 -12.77 3.28 9.49
CA GLU A 231 -12.20 3.13 10.82
C GLU A 231 -13.00 3.89 11.90
N ILE A 232 -13.31 3.22 13.00
CA ILE A 232 -13.70 3.83 14.27
C ILE A 232 -12.56 3.74 15.27
N SER A 233 -12.38 4.77 16.10
CA SER A 233 -11.40 4.72 17.19
C SER A 233 -11.83 5.52 18.41
N LEU A 234 -11.35 5.12 19.59
CA LEU A 234 -11.58 5.80 20.86
C LEU A 234 -10.27 5.99 21.62
N SER A 235 -10.10 7.19 22.18
CA SER A 235 -8.95 7.58 23.03
C SER A 235 -7.58 7.32 22.40
N THR A 236 -7.53 7.20 21.08
CA THR A 236 -6.30 7.03 20.31
C THR A 236 -5.63 8.40 20.13
N LYS A 237 -5.08 8.95 21.21
CA LYS A 237 -4.27 10.17 21.13
C LYS A 237 -3.10 9.91 20.16
N GLY A 238 -3.10 10.59 19.02
CA GLY A 238 -1.95 10.62 18.11
C GLY A 238 -2.19 10.07 16.70
N ASP A 239 -1.06 9.83 16.04
CA ASP A 239 -0.81 9.58 14.62
C ASP A 239 -1.79 8.64 13.90
N ARG A 240 -2.87 9.19 13.34
CA ARG A 240 -3.86 8.45 12.53
C ARG A 240 -3.21 7.70 11.36
N LEU A 241 -2.26 8.31 10.66
CA LEU A 241 -1.63 7.69 9.49
C LEU A 241 -0.79 6.48 9.87
N GLY A 242 -0.01 6.59 10.95
CA GLY A 242 0.71 5.45 11.52
C GLY A 242 -0.24 4.33 11.96
N ARG A 243 -1.40 4.68 12.54
CA ARG A 243 -2.41 3.69 12.94
C ARG A 243 -3.02 2.96 11.76
N LEU A 244 -3.42 3.67 10.70
CA LEU A 244 -3.94 3.05 9.47
C LEU A 244 -2.92 2.08 8.84
N ALA A 245 -1.66 2.48 8.77
CA ALA A 245 -0.59 1.61 8.29
C ALA A 245 -0.34 0.40 9.21
N SER A 246 -0.46 0.58 10.53
CA SER A 246 -0.32 -0.52 11.50
C SER A 246 -1.39 -1.60 11.30
N HIS A 247 -2.59 -1.24 10.85
CA HIS A 247 -3.63 -2.22 10.54
C HIS A 247 -3.24 -3.16 9.39
N VAL A 248 -2.54 -2.64 8.36
CA VAL A 248 -2.09 -3.46 7.22
C VAL A 248 -1.08 -4.51 7.69
N LEU A 249 -0.07 -4.09 8.48
CA LEU A 249 0.92 -5.01 9.06
C LEU A 249 0.29 -6.02 10.01
N ALA A 250 -0.57 -5.55 10.91
CA ALA A 250 -1.22 -6.36 11.91
C ALA A 250 -2.18 -7.39 11.31
N GLN A 251 -2.74 -7.13 10.14
CA GLN A 251 -3.63 -8.07 9.45
C GLN A 251 -2.90 -8.94 8.43
N GLN A 252 -1.60 -8.72 8.19
CA GLN A 252 -0.74 -9.56 7.34
C GLN A 252 -1.14 -9.61 5.85
N TYR A 253 -2.08 -8.79 5.40
CA TYR A 253 -2.55 -8.70 4.03
C TYR A 253 -2.43 -7.27 3.51
N PHE A 254 -2.05 -7.09 2.24
CA PHE A 254 -1.98 -5.77 1.61
C PHE A 254 -3.33 -5.04 1.56
N TYR A 255 -4.45 -5.76 1.60
CA TYR A 255 -5.79 -5.18 1.60
C TYR A 255 -6.74 -5.93 2.55
N PRO A 256 -6.78 -5.57 3.85
CA PRO A 256 -7.58 -6.27 4.85
C PRO A 256 -9.02 -5.75 5.01
N LEU A 257 -9.39 -4.65 4.35
CA LEU A 257 -10.73 -4.07 4.43
C LEU A 257 -11.75 -4.98 3.74
N TYR A 258 -12.81 -5.37 4.45
CA TYR A 258 -13.89 -6.16 3.88
C TYR A 258 -15.28 -5.76 4.43
N PRO A 259 -16.27 -5.51 3.56
CA PRO A 259 -16.19 -5.51 2.09
C PRO A 259 -15.21 -4.48 1.52
N PRO A 260 -14.64 -4.69 0.31
CA PRO A 260 -13.78 -3.69 -0.33
C PRO A 260 -14.51 -2.37 -0.59
N GLU A 261 -13.73 -1.31 -0.82
CA GLU A 261 -14.24 -0.02 -1.29
C GLU A 261 -15.04 -0.22 -2.58
N GLU A 262 -16.16 0.49 -2.71
CA GLU A 262 -17.12 0.31 -3.81
C GLU A 262 -16.51 0.42 -5.21
N SER A 263 -15.51 1.28 -5.38
CA SER A 263 -14.83 1.48 -6.67
C SER A 263 -13.78 0.42 -7.01
N LEU A 264 -13.37 -0.40 -6.04
CA LEU A 264 -12.31 -1.38 -6.21
C LEU A 264 -12.90 -2.76 -6.50
N ASN A 265 -12.67 -3.27 -7.72
CA ASN A 265 -12.99 -4.66 -8.04
C ASN A 265 -11.95 -5.60 -7.44
N VAL A 266 -12.39 -6.56 -6.64
CA VAL A 266 -11.51 -7.53 -5.98
C VAL A 266 -11.95 -8.95 -6.29
N ASP A 267 -11.02 -9.77 -6.77
CA ASP A 267 -11.17 -11.22 -6.76
C ASP A 267 -10.72 -11.75 -5.40
N LEU A 268 -11.67 -12.24 -4.60
CA LEU A 268 -11.41 -12.68 -3.23
C LEU A 268 -10.53 -13.93 -3.16
N GLU A 269 -10.62 -14.84 -4.15
CA GLU A 269 -9.78 -16.03 -4.17
C GLU A 269 -8.32 -15.68 -4.50
N LEU A 270 -8.12 -14.73 -5.41
CA LEU A 270 -6.80 -14.24 -5.73
C LEU A 270 -6.25 -13.36 -4.61
N LEU A 271 -7.10 -12.57 -3.93
CA LEU A 271 -6.70 -11.78 -2.76
C LEU A 271 -6.09 -12.69 -1.69
N GLU A 272 -6.78 -13.77 -1.33
CA GLU A 272 -6.31 -14.72 -0.32
C GLU A 272 -4.94 -15.34 -0.70
N LYS A 273 -4.75 -15.68 -1.98
CA LYS A 273 -3.55 -16.36 -2.49
C LYS A 273 -2.34 -15.46 -2.70
N HIS A 274 -2.57 -14.20 -3.09
CA HIS A 274 -1.50 -13.35 -3.65
C HIS A 274 -1.20 -12.09 -2.83
N THR A 275 -1.98 -11.78 -1.79
CA THR A 275 -1.83 -10.51 -1.05
C THR A 275 -1.34 -10.66 0.39
N HIS A 276 -0.99 -11.88 0.80
CA HIS A 276 -0.38 -12.14 2.11
C HIS A 276 1.09 -11.69 2.14
N LEU A 277 1.49 -10.95 3.17
CA LEU A 277 2.82 -10.35 3.29
C LEU A 277 3.94 -11.37 3.57
N GLY A 278 3.64 -12.52 4.17
CA GLY A 278 4.60 -13.60 4.46
C GLY A 278 5.62 -13.29 5.57
N VAL A 279 6.01 -12.02 5.73
CA VAL A 279 6.85 -11.43 6.78
C VAL A 279 6.46 -9.96 6.96
N THR A 280 6.88 -9.30 8.04
CA THR A 280 6.79 -7.82 8.10
C THR A 280 7.94 -7.24 7.26
N PRO A 281 7.67 -6.59 6.10
CA PRO A 281 8.74 -6.14 5.22
C PRO A 281 9.62 -5.06 5.89
N HIS A 282 10.82 -4.84 5.36
CA HIS A 282 11.68 -3.74 5.82
C HIS A 282 11.10 -2.38 5.45
N VAL A 283 10.51 -2.30 4.24
CA VAL A 283 9.82 -1.12 3.72
C VAL A 283 8.46 -1.54 3.20
N LEU A 284 7.41 -0.78 3.53
CA LEU A 284 6.07 -0.97 2.97
C LEU A 284 5.63 0.32 2.27
N ILE A 285 5.41 0.26 0.97
CA ILE A 285 5.02 1.40 0.15
C ILE A 285 3.49 1.36 -0.04
N LEU A 286 2.81 2.35 0.53
CA LEU A 286 1.35 2.51 0.52
C LEU A 286 0.99 3.90 -0.05
N PRO A 287 1.02 4.09 -1.38
CA PRO A 287 0.62 5.35 -1.99
C PRO A 287 -0.84 5.69 -1.69
N SER A 288 -1.07 6.94 -1.30
CA SER A 288 -2.39 7.40 -0.88
C SER A 288 -2.62 8.86 -1.22
N ASP A 289 -3.89 9.22 -1.42
CA ASP A 289 -4.30 10.62 -1.53
C ASP A 289 -4.23 11.36 -0.19
N LEU A 290 -4.07 10.63 0.92
CA LEU A 290 -3.73 11.19 2.23
C LEU A 290 -2.36 11.86 2.21
N ARG A 291 -2.11 12.72 3.21
CA ARG A 291 -0.83 13.41 3.36
C ARG A 291 0.34 12.43 3.41
N SER A 292 1.42 12.77 2.72
CA SER A 292 2.65 11.99 2.64
C SER A 292 3.29 11.80 4.01
N PHE A 293 3.93 10.65 4.19
CA PHE A 293 4.68 10.33 5.41
C PHE A 293 5.70 9.23 5.16
N ILE A 294 6.71 9.22 6.04
CA ILE A 294 7.64 8.10 6.21
C ILE A 294 7.69 7.83 7.72
N LYS A 295 7.34 6.61 8.14
CA LYS A 295 7.19 6.26 9.56
C LYS A 295 7.76 4.87 9.84
N ASP A 296 8.46 4.72 10.97
CA ASP A 296 8.80 3.42 11.53
C ASP A 296 7.59 2.90 12.32
N ILE A 297 7.05 1.76 11.88
CA ILE A 297 5.92 1.07 12.49
C ILE A 297 6.36 -0.36 12.78
N ASN A 298 6.65 -0.64 14.05
CA ASN A 298 7.11 -1.95 14.51
C ASN A 298 8.32 -2.50 13.73
N GLY A 299 9.25 -1.62 13.30
CA GLY A 299 10.45 -2.00 12.54
C GLY A 299 10.27 -2.06 11.03
N CYS A 300 9.07 -1.79 10.52
CA CYS A 300 8.82 -1.57 9.10
C CYS A 300 8.79 -0.06 8.81
N VAL A 301 9.58 0.39 7.82
CA VAL A 301 9.50 1.77 7.32
C VAL A 301 8.35 1.87 6.32
N VAL A 302 7.22 2.43 6.75
CA VAL A 302 6.05 2.64 5.89
C VAL A 302 6.15 4.00 5.19
N VAL A 303 5.95 3.98 3.88
CA VAL A 303 6.13 5.14 2.99
C VAL A 303 4.84 5.39 2.21
N ASN A 304 4.25 6.57 2.42
CA ASN A 304 3.27 7.14 1.49
C ASN A 304 3.95 8.28 0.70
N PRO A 305 4.32 8.05 -0.58
CA PRO A 305 4.92 9.08 -1.43
C PRO A 305 3.92 10.13 -1.93
N GLU A 306 2.62 10.00 -1.60
CA GLU A 306 1.51 10.66 -2.29
C GLU A 306 1.45 10.28 -3.79
N ARG A 307 0.70 11.07 -4.58
CA ARG A 307 0.57 10.94 -6.02
C ARG A 307 1.56 11.90 -6.71
N SER A 308 2.07 11.52 -7.87
CA SER A 308 2.97 12.37 -8.67
C SER A 308 2.24 13.58 -9.28
N ALA A 309 0.94 13.46 -9.54
CA ALA A 309 0.07 14.56 -9.90
C ALA A 309 -1.20 14.56 -9.02
N LYS A 310 -1.69 15.74 -8.65
CA LYS A 310 -2.89 15.93 -7.83
C LYS A 310 -3.81 16.97 -8.46
N GLY A 311 -4.81 16.51 -9.21
CA GLY A 311 -5.66 17.42 -9.98
C GLY A 311 -4.83 18.17 -11.02
N VAL A 312 -4.85 19.51 -10.95
CA VAL A 312 -4.11 20.40 -11.88
C VAL A 312 -2.70 20.77 -11.43
N VAL A 313 -2.20 20.19 -10.31
CA VAL A 313 -0.88 20.51 -9.77
C VAL A 313 0.05 19.30 -9.73
N GLY A 314 1.36 19.57 -9.79
CA GLY A 314 2.39 18.60 -9.46
C GLY A 314 2.26 18.12 -8.02
N GLY A 315 2.57 16.85 -7.80
CA GLY A 315 2.48 16.18 -6.51
C GLY A 315 3.85 15.96 -5.89
N SER A 316 4.15 14.71 -5.54
CA SER A 316 5.44 14.35 -4.92
C SER A 316 5.87 12.93 -5.22
N PHE A 317 7.12 12.65 -4.87
CA PHE A 317 7.72 11.32 -4.83
C PHE A 317 8.54 11.17 -3.54
N ALA A 318 8.91 9.94 -3.18
CA ALA A 318 9.76 9.66 -2.01
C ALA A 318 11.16 9.24 -2.42
N ARG A 319 12.15 9.69 -1.66
CA ARG A 319 13.56 9.26 -1.76
C ARG A 319 13.94 8.53 -0.48
N LEU A 320 14.43 7.31 -0.62
CA LEU A 320 14.95 6.48 0.46
C LEU A 320 16.45 6.27 0.28
N VAL A 321 17.17 6.30 1.40
CA VAL A 321 18.60 6.04 1.50
C VAL A 321 18.79 4.95 2.55
N VAL A 322 19.34 3.81 2.14
CA VAL A 322 19.62 2.68 3.02
C VAL A 322 21.12 2.57 3.21
N ASN A 323 21.57 2.85 4.44
CA ASN A 323 22.98 2.79 4.78
C ASN A 323 23.46 1.34 4.94
N PRO A 324 24.75 1.06 4.72
CA PRO A 324 25.35 -0.24 5.02
C PRO A 324 25.08 -0.62 6.49
N PRO A 325 24.60 -1.85 6.78
CA PRO A 325 24.35 -2.27 8.15
C PRO A 325 25.64 -2.39 8.95
N THR A 326 25.58 -2.05 10.23
CA THR A 326 26.65 -2.25 11.22
C THR A 326 26.29 -3.38 12.19
N SER A 327 27.28 -3.97 12.87
CA SER A 327 27.06 -5.06 13.83
C SER A 327 26.17 -4.70 15.03
N SER A 328 25.87 -3.41 15.23
CA SER A 328 24.95 -2.89 16.26
C SER A 328 23.50 -2.74 15.81
N ASP A 329 23.22 -2.89 14.51
CA ASP A 329 21.90 -2.63 13.96
C ASP A 329 20.98 -3.85 14.14
N GLY A 330 20.23 -3.87 15.24
CA GLY A 330 19.23 -4.91 15.49
C GLY A 330 17.93 -4.78 14.69
N ASN A 331 17.75 -3.71 13.89
CA ASN A 331 16.53 -3.43 13.12
C ASN A 331 16.86 -2.61 11.86
N CYS A 332 16.36 -3.05 10.70
CA CYS A 332 16.55 -2.41 9.40
C CYS A 332 16.02 -0.97 9.35
N ALA A 333 15.00 -0.61 10.14
CA ALA A 333 14.46 0.75 10.16
C ALA A 333 15.50 1.81 10.57
N LYS A 334 16.52 1.44 11.35
CA LYS A 334 17.57 2.36 11.83
C LYS A 334 18.55 2.79 10.74
N ILE A 335 18.72 1.96 9.71
CA ILE A 335 19.64 2.22 8.60
C ILE A 335 18.95 2.86 7.41
N ILE A 336 17.62 2.99 7.44
CA ILE A 336 16.81 3.61 6.40
C ILE A 336 16.49 5.05 6.81
N SER A 337 16.79 5.98 5.92
CA SER A 337 16.35 7.37 6.02
C SER A 337 15.61 7.75 4.73
N GLY A 338 14.74 8.74 4.79
CA GLY A 338 14.02 9.16 3.60
C GLY A 338 13.34 10.50 3.76
N GLU A 339 12.92 11.03 2.61
CA GLU A 339 12.18 12.28 2.51
C GLU A 339 11.17 12.21 1.37
N VAL A 340 10.18 13.09 1.42
CA VAL A 340 9.19 13.26 0.36
C VAL A 340 9.46 14.60 -0.32
N ILE A 341 9.65 14.56 -1.63
CA ILE A 341 10.10 15.68 -2.46
C ILE A 341 8.95 16.05 -3.39
N LYS A 342 8.63 17.34 -3.46
CA LYS A 342 7.64 17.85 -4.43
C LYS A 342 8.22 17.80 -5.83
N ILE A 343 7.35 17.46 -6.78
CA ILE A 343 7.64 17.56 -8.22
C ILE A 343 7.62 19.04 -8.61
#